data_AF-A0A4Z0NFN1-F1
#
_entry.id   AF-A0A4Z0NFN1-F1
#
_cell.length_a   1.000
_cell.length_b   1.000
_cell.length_c   1.000
_cell.angle_alpha   90.00
_cell.angle_beta   90.00
_cell.angle_gamma   90.00
#
_symmetry.space_group_name_H-M   'P 1'
#
loop_
_entity.id
_entity.type
_entity.pdbx_description
1 polymer ?
#
loop_
_entity_poly.entity_id
_entity_poly.type
_entity_poly.pdbx_seq_one_letter_code
_entity_poly.pdbx_strand_id
1 'polypeptide(L)'
;MADINHATDSAYSPEMDGPSHEATYRGFVHFVEIATTVVICWVLSLAVGGVREAWISAIVGVVLGAIGGAVGALSPNIGWRAPAVVALLLALMLAFY
;
A
#
# COMPACT_ATOMS: atom_id res chain seq x y z
N MET A 1 -18.96 -3.71 -30.97
CA MET A 1 -19.48 -4.30 -29.72
C MET A 1 -18.94 -5.70 -29.66
N ALA A 2 -18.19 -6.06 -28.60
CA ALA A 2 -17.65 -7.41 -28.46
C ALA A 2 -18.80 -8.41 -28.24
N ASP A 3 -18.69 -9.57 -28.88
CA ASP A 3 -19.66 -10.66 -28.83
C ASP A 3 -19.74 -11.22 -27.40
N ILE A 4 -20.94 -11.22 -26.83
CA ILE A 4 -21.23 -11.60 -25.44
C ILE A 4 -21.89 -12.99 -25.32
N ASN A 5 -21.84 -13.81 -26.39
CA ASN A 5 -22.45 -15.15 -26.39
C ASN A 5 -21.81 -16.20 -25.45
N HIS A 6 -20.71 -15.88 -24.77
CA HIS A 6 -20.07 -16.79 -23.80
C HIS A 6 -20.36 -16.46 -22.33
N ALA A 7 -21.22 -15.48 -22.03
CA ALA A 7 -21.35 -14.91 -20.68
C ALA A 7 -22.70 -15.19 -19.98
N THR A 8 -23.46 -16.21 -20.39
CA THR A 8 -24.75 -16.55 -19.73
C THR A 8 -24.65 -17.68 -18.70
N ASP A 9 -23.48 -18.30 -18.54
CA ASP A 9 -23.20 -19.29 -17.50
C ASP A 9 -21.82 -19.00 -16.87
N SER A 10 -21.63 -17.76 -16.39
CA SER A 10 -20.41 -17.28 -15.74
C SER A 10 -20.14 -17.92 -14.36
N ALA A 11 -20.65 -19.12 -14.12
CA ALA A 11 -20.16 -19.97 -13.05
C ALA A 11 -18.74 -20.43 -13.42
N TYR A 12 -17.86 -20.42 -12.42
CA TYR A 12 -16.51 -21.01 -12.49
C TYR A 12 -16.50 -22.26 -13.37
N SER A 13 -15.70 -22.25 -14.46
CA SER A 13 -15.47 -23.49 -15.23
C SER A 13 -14.98 -24.57 -14.26
N PRO A 14 -15.42 -25.85 -14.39
CA PRO A 14 -14.95 -26.94 -13.53
C PRO A 14 -13.42 -27.11 -13.51
N GLU A 15 -12.73 -26.53 -14.49
CA GLU A 15 -11.28 -26.54 -14.68
C GLU A 15 -10.56 -25.36 -13.98
N MET A 16 -11.31 -24.33 -13.55
CA MET A 16 -10.77 -23.15 -12.86
C MET A 16 -10.70 -23.41 -11.36
N ASP A 17 -9.47 -23.44 -10.81
CA ASP A 17 -9.23 -23.52 -9.37
C ASP A 17 -9.55 -22.17 -8.69
N GLY A 18 -10.84 -21.97 -8.39
CA GLY A 18 -11.34 -20.78 -7.72
C GLY A 18 -10.72 -20.48 -6.35
N PRO A 19 -10.49 -21.49 -5.48
CA PRO A 19 -9.74 -21.28 -4.25
C PRO A 19 -8.37 -20.62 -4.46
N SER A 20 -7.61 -21.03 -5.47
CA SER A 20 -6.30 -20.43 -5.78
C SER A 20 -6.42 -18.99 -6.28
N HIS A 21 -7.38 -18.70 -7.16
CA HIS A 21 -7.62 -17.33 -7.63
C HIS A 21 -7.98 -16.38 -6.49
N GLU A 22 -8.86 -16.83 -5.59
CA GLU A 22 -9.32 -16.07 -4.44
C GLU A 22 -8.16 -15.82 -3.45
N ALA A 23 -7.28 -16.81 -3.27
CA ALA A 23 -6.06 -16.64 -2.47
C ALA A 23 -5.10 -15.60 -3.04
N THR A 24 -4.84 -15.63 -4.36
CA THR A 24 -4.00 -14.64 -5.04
C THR A 24 -4.62 -13.25 -4.97
N TYR A 25 -5.94 -13.13 -5.19
CA TYR A 25 -6.64 -11.85 -5.13
C TYR A 25 -6.51 -11.20 -3.74
N ARG A 26 -6.76 -11.96 -2.67
CA ARG A 26 -6.58 -11.43 -1.30
C ARG A 26 -5.14 -11.00 -1.03
N GLY A 27 -4.16 -11.78 -1.48
CA GLY A 27 -2.74 -11.41 -1.36
C GLY A 27 -2.41 -10.12 -2.10
N PHE A 28 -2.91 -9.97 -3.32
CA PHE A 28 -2.74 -8.76 -4.13
C PHE A 28 -3.36 -7.53 -3.48
N VAL A 29 -4.62 -7.62 -3.03
CA VAL A 29 -5.31 -6.51 -2.36
C VAL A 29 -4.54 -6.08 -1.12
N HIS A 30 -4.09 -7.03 -0.30
CA HIS A 30 -3.31 -6.74 0.89
C HIS A 30 -1.97 -6.06 0.57
N PHE A 31 -1.25 -6.55 -0.45
CA PHE A 31 -0.02 -5.94 -0.92
C PHE A 31 -0.24 -4.49 -1.39
N VAL A 32 -1.26 -4.25 -2.21
CA VAL A 32 -1.57 -2.91 -2.73
C VAL A 32 -1.93 -1.96 -1.59
N GLU A 33 -2.71 -2.39 -0.61
CA GLU A 33 -3.08 -1.58 0.56
C GLU A 33 -1.84 -1.10 1.34
N ILE A 34 -0.87 -2.00 1.58
CA ILE A 34 0.40 -1.66 2.22
C ILE A 34 1.22 -0.73 1.33
N ALA A 35 1.38 -1.08 0.06
CA ALA A 35 2.21 -0.33 -0.90
C ALA A 35 1.71 1.10 -1.09
N THR A 36 0.41 1.31 -1.23
CA THR A 36 -0.20 2.64 -1.31
C THR A 36 0.16 3.48 -0.08
N THR A 37 0.11 2.91 1.11
CA THR A 37 0.44 3.62 2.35
C THR A 37 1.94 3.97 2.43
N VAL A 38 2.83 3.10 1.96
CA VAL A 38 4.26 3.39 1.86
C VAL A 38 4.52 4.54 0.88
N VAL A 39 3.86 4.54 -0.28
CA VAL A 39 3.99 5.62 -1.28
C VAL A 39 3.53 6.95 -0.69
N ILE A 40 2.45 6.97 0.10
CA ILE A 40 2.02 8.17 0.83
C ILE A 40 3.13 8.67 1.76
N CYS A 41 3.80 7.77 2.51
CA CYS A 41 4.93 8.17 3.36
C CYS A 41 6.05 8.82 2.54
N TRP A 42 6.36 8.30 1.36
CA TRP A 42 7.41 8.84 0.50
C TRP A 42 7.03 10.22 -0.06
N VAL A 43 5.80 10.41 -0.51
CA VAL A 43 5.30 11.71 -0.97
C VAL A 43 5.35 12.73 0.16
N LEU A 44 4.88 12.38 1.36
CA LEU A 44 4.95 13.25 2.53
C LEU A 44 6.39 13.56 2.93
N SER A 45 7.29 12.59 2.84
CA SER A 45 8.71 12.79 3.12
C SER A 45 9.35 13.78 2.14
N LEU A 46 9.04 13.66 0.84
CA LEU A 46 9.50 14.62 -0.16
C LEU A 46 8.93 16.02 0.09
N ALA A 47 7.67 16.12 0.51
CA ALA A 47 7.09 17.39 0.92
C ALA A 47 7.83 18.01 2.12
N VAL A 48 8.18 17.20 3.14
CA VAL A 48 9.01 17.66 4.27
C VAL A 48 10.37 18.16 3.79
N GLY A 49 11.02 17.44 2.87
CA GLY A 49 12.31 17.85 2.31
C GLY A 49 12.26 19.21 1.59
N GLY A 50 11.16 19.48 0.88
CA GLY A 50 10.93 20.77 0.22
C GLY A 50 10.67 21.93 1.18
N VAL A 51 10.31 21.67 2.44
CA VAL A 51 10.13 22.72 3.46
C VAL A 51 11.47 23.01 4.13
N ARG A 52 11.98 24.24 3.94
CA ARG A 52 13.23 24.74 4.54
C ARG A 52 14.43 23.81 4.31
N GLU A 53 14.48 23.10 3.17
CA GLU A 53 15.56 22.18 2.81
C GLU A 53 15.80 21.05 3.83
N ALA A 54 14.74 20.58 4.52
CA ALA A 54 14.83 19.54 5.56
C ALA A 54 15.04 18.12 4.99
N TRP A 55 15.96 17.97 4.05
CA TRP A 55 16.21 16.73 3.30
C TRP A 55 16.65 15.54 4.16
N ILE A 56 17.35 15.79 5.26
CA ILE A 56 17.73 14.71 6.19
C ILE A 56 16.47 14.08 6.81
N SER A 57 15.52 14.91 7.24
CA SER A 57 14.23 14.43 7.78
C SER A 57 13.42 13.69 6.72
N ALA A 58 13.47 14.13 5.46
CA ALA A 58 12.86 13.43 4.34
C ALA A 58 13.44 12.02 4.14
N ILE A 59 14.76 11.87 4.17
CA ILE A 59 15.41 10.56 4.05
C ILE A 59 14.96 9.63 5.19
N VAL A 60 14.92 10.14 6.42
CA VAL A 60 14.43 9.38 7.57
C VAL A 60 12.98 8.94 7.35
N GLY A 61 12.10 9.82 6.87
CA GLY A 61 10.72 9.50 6.55
C GLY A 61 10.56 8.39 5.49
N VAL A 62 11.36 8.43 4.44
CA VAL A 62 11.37 7.40 3.38
C VAL A 62 11.77 6.04 3.94
N VAL A 63 12.85 6.01 4.75
CA VAL A 63 13.35 4.78 5.37
C VAL A 63 12.33 4.22 6.35
N LEU A 64 11.75 5.07 7.22
CA LEU A 64 10.71 4.65 8.17
C LEU A 64 9.45 4.14 7.44
N GLY A 65 9.05 4.78 6.34
CA GLY A 65 7.94 4.31 5.50
C GLY A 65 8.21 2.92 4.91
N ALA A 66 9.42 2.68 4.41
CA ALA A 66 9.83 1.38 3.88
C ALA A 66 9.88 0.28 4.97
N ILE A 67 10.44 0.60 6.14
CA ILE A 67 10.47 -0.31 7.30
C ILE A 67 9.04 -0.61 7.76
N GLY A 68 8.18 0.41 7.85
CA GLY A 68 6.76 0.25 8.18
C GLY A 68 6.05 -0.67 7.20
N GLY A 69 6.29 -0.49 5.89
CA GLY A 69 5.78 -1.38 4.85
C GLY A 69 6.25 -2.84 5.02
N ALA A 70 7.53 -3.05 5.29
CA ALA A 70 8.09 -4.38 5.53
C ALA A 70 7.47 -5.04 6.77
N VAL A 71 7.33 -4.31 7.87
CA VAL A 71 6.67 -4.79 9.10
C VAL A 71 5.20 -5.12 8.82
N GLY A 72 4.50 -4.27 8.07
CA GLY A 72 3.13 -4.50 7.63
C GLY A 72 2.96 -5.77 6.80
N ALA A 73 3.90 -6.04 5.89
CA ALA A 73 3.89 -7.24 5.06
C ALA A 73 4.19 -8.53 5.84
N LEU A 74 5.02 -8.44 6.88
CA LEU A 74 5.37 -9.60 7.73
C LEU A 74 4.33 -9.88 8.82
N SER A 75 3.41 -8.94 9.09
CA SER A 75 2.39 -9.07 10.13
C SER A 75 0.98 -8.85 9.56
N PRO A 76 0.24 -9.95 9.24
CA PRO A 76 -1.10 -9.87 8.67
C PRO A 76 -2.09 -9.07 9.53
N ASN A 77 -1.88 -9.03 10.85
CA ASN A 77 -2.74 -8.30 11.78
C ASN A 77 -2.49 -6.78 11.77
N ILE A 78 -1.34 -6.33 11.29
CA ILE A 78 -0.96 -4.92 11.24
C ILE A 78 -1.22 -4.35 9.84
N GLY A 79 -0.73 -5.02 8.79
CA GLY A 79 -0.90 -4.61 7.40
C GLY A 79 -0.51 -3.15 7.16
N TRP A 80 -1.40 -2.40 6.53
CA TRP A 80 -1.20 -0.98 6.19
C TRP A 80 -1.07 -0.05 7.39
N ARG A 81 -1.49 -0.47 8.59
CA ARG A 81 -1.46 0.37 9.78
C ARG A 81 -0.03 0.72 10.21
N ALA A 82 0.94 -0.15 9.94
CA ALA A 82 2.35 0.12 10.25
C ALA A 82 2.88 1.36 9.50
N PRO A 83 2.85 1.40 8.14
CA PRO A 83 3.26 2.62 7.43
C PRO A 83 2.32 3.80 7.68
N ALA A 84 1.03 3.58 8.02
CA ALA A 84 0.10 4.67 8.31
C ALA A 84 0.51 5.52 9.52
N VAL A 85 1.11 4.91 10.54
CA VAL A 85 1.65 5.65 11.70
C VAL A 85 2.76 6.61 11.25
N VAL A 86 3.64 6.17 10.34
CA VAL A 86 4.70 7.02 9.78
C VAL A 86 4.10 8.16 8.96
N ALA A 87 3.11 7.86 8.11
CA ALA A 87 2.40 8.87 7.35
C ALA A 87 1.75 9.93 8.26
N LEU A 88 1.13 9.52 9.36
CA LEU A 88 0.53 10.44 10.33
C LEU A 88 1.60 11.34 10.98
N LEU A 89 2.74 10.77 11.39
CA LEU A 89 3.84 11.55 11.98
C LEU A 89 4.41 12.57 10.99
N LEU A 90 4.60 12.19 9.72
CA LEU A 90 5.05 13.09 8.66
C LEU A 90 4.03 14.20 8.36
N ALA A 91 2.74 13.87 8.36
CA ALA A 91 1.67 14.86 8.18
C ALA A 91 1.62 15.85 9.34
N LEU A 92 1.75 15.38 10.59
CA LEU A 92 1.84 16.24 11.77
C LEU A 92 3.09 17.11 11.73
N MET A 93 4.23 16.55 11.31
CA MET A 93 5.45 17.32 11.09
C MET A 93 5.15 18.46 10.11
N LEU A 94 4.63 18.18 8.91
CA LEU A 94 4.28 19.22 7.94
C LEU A 94 3.30 20.27 8.47
N ALA A 95 2.32 19.88 9.30
CA ALA A 95 1.34 20.81 9.85
C ALA A 95 1.92 21.78 10.89
N PHE A 96 3.00 21.40 11.58
CA PHE A 96 3.57 22.15 12.71
C PHE A 96 5.00 22.65 12.49
N TYR A 97 5.64 22.31 11.37
CA TYR A 97 7.03 22.63 11.06
C TYR A 97 7.17 23.98 10.33
#